data_AF-A0A6I3K8X2-F1
#
_entry.id   AF-A0A6I3K8X2-F1
#
_cell.length_a   1.000
_cell.length_b   1.000
_cell.length_c   1.000
_cell.angle_alpha   90.00
_cell.angle_beta   90.00
_cell.angle_gamma   90.00
#
_symmetry.space_group_name_H-M   'P 1'
#
loop_
_entity.id
_entity.type
_entity.pdbx_description
1 polymer ?
#
loop_
_entity_poly.entity_id
_entity_poly.type
_entity_poly.pdbx_seq_one_letter_code
_entity_poly.pdbx_strand_id
1 'polypeptide(L)'
;MTDLSTANLKRLLAETTPGPWEARGYYMDGEPRPDDSHQIRSADGEYLGIMYASDAILTAAAPQLAQEVLRLREELIDWANDEALAHNALVKRAQEAGGAGIVSTRETTYNRILEILGDHDG
;
A
#
# COMPACT_ATOMS: atom_id res chain seq x y z
N MET A 1 -17.79 -3.32 1.45
CA MET A 1 -16.40 -3.76 1.19
C MET A 1 -15.51 -2.55 1.40
N THR A 2 -14.39 -2.67 2.12
CA THR A 2 -13.47 -1.55 2.32
C THR A 2 -12.90 -1.11 0.98
N ASP A 3 -12.94 0.18 0.69
CA ASP A 3 -12.27 0.75 -0.49
C ASP A 3 -10.75 0.65 -0.28
N LEU A 4 -10.09 -0.15 -1.12
CA LEU A 4 -8.65 -0.38 -1.08
C LEU A 4 -7.96 0.18 -2.33
N SER A 5 -8.59 1.12 -3.04
CA SER A 5 -7.95 1.86 -4.12
C SER A 5 -6.69 2.57 -3.64
N THR A 6 -5.73 2.75 -4.54
CA THR A 6 -4.49 3.47 -4.24
C THR A 6 -4.80 4.90 -3.80
N ALA A 7 -5.81 5.53 -4.38
CA ALA A 7 -6.28 6.86 -4.00
C ALA A 7 -6.79 6.90 -2.54
N ASN A 8 -7.62 5.94 -2.14
CA ASN A 8 -8.12 5.88 -0.78
C ASN A 8 -7.00 5.58 0.24
N LEU A 9 -6.05 4.70 -0.10
CA LEU A 9 -4.88 4.45 0.75
C LEU A 9 -4.01 5.71 0.94
N LYS A 10 -3.76 6.47 -0.13
CA LYS A 10 -3.04 7.75 -0.06
C LYS A 10 -3.77 8.76 0.82
N ARG A 11 -5.10 8.87 0.68
CA ARG A 11 -5.94 9.73 1.53
C ARG A 11 -5.85 9.33 2.99
N LEU A 12 -6.02 8.05 3.30
CA LEU A 12 -5.92 7.53 4.67
C LEU A 12 -4.54 7.79 5.29
N LEU A 13 -3.45 7.61 4.53
CA LEU A 13 -2.10 7.89 5.01
C LEU A 13 -1.87 9.39 5.26
N ALA A 14 -2.44 10.27 4.43
CA ALA A 14 -2.36 11.70 4.65
C ALA A 14 -3.12 12.12 5.92
N GLU A 15 -4.28 11.53 6.18
CA GLU A 15 -5.12 11.79 7.35
C GLU A 15 -4.54 11.22 8.66
N THR A 16 -3.64 10.23 8.60
CA THR A 16 -2.98 9.66 9.80
C THR A 16 -1.73 10.44 10.25
N THR A 17 -1.36 11.52 9.54
CA THR A 17 -0.25 12.39 9.93
C THR A 17 -0.64 13.23 11.16
N PRO A 18 0.18 13.28 12.23
CA PRO A 18 1.60 12.87 12.27
C PRO A 18 1.84 11.42 12.72
N GLY A 19 2.28 10.57 11.77
CA GLY A 19 3.02 9.34 12.02
C GLY A 19 4.53 9.58 11.93
N PRO A 20 5.40 8.62 12.34
CA PRO A 20 5.08 7.31 12.88
C PRO A 20 4.40 7.38 14.25
N TRP A 21 3.57 6.37 14.56
CA TRP A 21 2.95 6.24 15.87
C TRP A 21 3.76 5.30 16.76
N GLU A 22 3.66 5.51 18.07
CA GLU A 22 4.35 4.72 19.10
C GLU A 22 3.33 4.12 20.07
N ALA A 23 3.44 2.82 20.33
CA ALA A 23 2.71 2.14 21.40
C ALA A 23 3.55 2.16 22.69
N ARG A 24 3.05 2.83 23.73
CA ARG A 24 3.72 2.96 25.04
C ARG A 24 2.99 2.20 26.14
N GLY A 25 3.63 1.14 26.65
CA GLY A 25 3.16 0.34 27.80
C GLY A 25 3.57 0.91 29.16
N TYR A 26 4.08 2.14 29.18
CA TYR A 26 4.57 2.81 30.39
C TYR A 26 3.93 4.20 30.54
N TYR A 27 3.90 4.69 31.77
CA TYR A 27 3.52 6.06 32.10
C TYR A 27 4.65 7.05 31.76
N MET A 28 4.37 8.35 31.86
CA MET A 28 5.36 9.40 31.53
C MET A 28 6.57 9.41 32.47
N ASP A 29 6.43 8.84 33.67
CA ASP A 29 7.50 8.64 34.65
C ASP A 29 8.33 7.37 34.39
N GLY A 30 7.98 6.58 33.37
CA GLY A 30 8.68 5.35 32.99
C GLY A 30 8.19 4.09 33.68
N GLU A 31 7.23 4.20 34.61
CA GLU A 31 6.66 3.02 35.28
C GLU A 31 5.76 2.24 34.31
N PRO A 32 5.82 0.89 34.31
CA PRO A 32 4.94 0.08 33.47
C PRO A 32 3.49 0.24 33.89
N ARG A 33 2.57 0.16 32.92
CA ARG A 33 1.14 0.14 33.20
C ARG A 33 0.75 -1.19 33.87
N PRO A 34 -0.09 -1.15 34.92
CA PRO A 34 -0.50 -2.34 35.65
C PRO A 34 -1.54 -3.17 34.87
N ASP A 35 -2.28 -2.53 33.98
CA ASP A 35 -3.11 -3.14 32.96
C ASP A 35 -2.29 -3.26 31.67
N ASP A 36 -2.45 -4.33 30.90
CA ASP A 36 -1.73 -4.60 29.63
C ASP A 36 -2.12 -3.61 28.49
N SER A 37 -2.50 -2.39 28.86
CA SER A 37 -2.90 -1.32 27.98
C SER A 37 -1.70 -0.49 27.56
N HIS A 38 -1.72 -0.06 26.31
CA HIS A 38 -0.69 0.77 25.71
C HIS A 38 -1.33 2.03 25.16
N GLN A 39 -0.69 3.18 25.40
CA GLN A 39 -1.07 4.43 24.75
C GLN A 39 -0.51 4.46 23.34
N ILE A 40 -1.32 4.88 22.37
CA ILE A 40 -0.83 5.29 21.06
C ILE A 40 -0.49 6.76 21.11
N ARG A 41 0.73 7.08 20.69
CA ARG A 41 1.21 8.44 20.58
C ARG A 41 1.70 8.75 19.19
N SER A 42 1.52 9.98 18.74
CA SER A 42 2.12 10.47 17.50
C SER A 42 3.63 10.67 17.64
N ALA A 43 4.29 10.96 16.52
CA ALA A 43 5.74 11.21 16.47
C ALA A 43 6.20 12.39 17.33
N ASP A 44 5.35 13.41 17.51
CA ASP A 44 5.55 14.57 18.38
C ASP A 44 5.07 14.33 19.83
N GLY A 45 4.54 13.14 20.12
CA GLY A 45 4.18 12.70 21.47
C GLY A 45 2.76 13.04 21.92
N GLU A 46 1.90 13.52 21.02
CA GLU A 46 0.47 13.71 21.28
C GLU A 46 -0.22 12.38 21.57
N TYR A 47 -1.25 12.41 22.42
CA TYR A 47 -2.02 11.22 22.78
C TYR A 47 -3.11 10.95 21.75
N LEU A 48 -3.06 9.79 21.11
CA LEU A 48 -4.00 9.40 20.05
C LEU A 48 -5.03 8.36 20.53
N GLY A 49 -4.78 7.67 21.64
CA GLY A 49 -5.70 6.68 22.20
C GLY A 49 -5.04 5.66 23.10
N ILE A 50 -5.83 4.72 23.60
CA ILE A 50 -5.37 3.61 24.45
C ILE A 50 -6.11 2.33 24.05
N MET A 51 -5.38 1.21 24.03
CA MET A 51 -5.91 -0.11 23.70
C MET A 51 -5.03 -1.21 24.30
N TYR A 52 -5.43 -2.47 24.20
CA TYR A 52 -4.59 -3.59 24.65
C TYR A 52 -3.31 -3.69 23.82
N ALA A 53 -2.25 -4.24 24.43
CA ALA A 53 -0.91 -4.29 23.86
C ALA A 53 -0.86 -4.79 22.41
N SER A 54 -1.52 -5.91 22.11
CA SER A 54 -1.54 -6.49 20.77
C SER A 54 -2.13 -5.54 19.72
N ASP A 55 -3.25 -4.91 20.06
CA ASP A 55 -3.97 -4.01 19.17
C ASP A 55 -3.19 -2.71 19.01
N ALA A 56 -2.51 -2.27 20.06
CA ALA A 56 -1.71 -1.05 20.05
C ALA A 56 -0.51 -1.19 19.12
N ILE A 57 0.20 -2.31 19.21
CA ILE A 57 1.35 -2.60 18.35
C ILE A 57 0.90 -2.65 16.88
N LEU A 58 -0.22 -3.33 16.59
CA LEU A 58 -0.76 -3.41 15.24
C LEU A 58 -1.17 -2.02 14.71
N THR A 59 -1.86 -1.23 15.53
CA THR A 59 -2.29 0.12 15.18
C THR A 59 -1.10 1.03 14.92
N ALA A 60 -0.08 0.99 15.79
CA ALA A 60 1.12 1.81 15.67
C ALA A 60 1.92 1.52 14.38
N ALA A 61 1.83 0.28 13.86
CA ALA A 61 2.47 -0.14 12.62
C ALA A 61 1.65 0.21 11.35
N ALA A 62 0.40 0.64 11.50
CA ALA A 62 -0.50 0.85 10.36
C ALA A 62 0.00 1.92 9.36
N PRO A 63 0.54 3.09 9.77
CA PRO A 63 1.06 4.07 8.82
C PRO A 63 2.23 3.53 7.98
N GLN A 64 3.19 2.84 8.60
CA GLN A 64 4.34 2.26 7.91
C GLN A 64 3.90 1.14 6.97
N LEU A 65 2.96 0.29 7.40
CA LEU A 65 2.40 -0.75 6.56
C LEU A 65 1.67 -0.17 5.34
N ALA A 66 0.89 0.90 5.54
CA ALA A 66 0.21 1.59 4.43
C ALA A 66 1.22 2.18 3.43
N GLN A 67 2.31 2.79 3.92
CA GLN A 67 3.36 3.31 3.06
C GLN A 67 4.09 2.21 2.28
N GLU A 68 4.38 1.07 2.90
CA GLU A 68 4.99 -0.07 2.23
C GLU A 68 4.05 -0.69 1.19
N VAL A 69 2.75 -0.80 1.49
CA VAL A 69 1.73 -1.23 0.51
C VAL A 69 1.69 -0.29 -0.69
N LEU A 70 1.72 1.03 -0.47
CA LEU A 70 1.77 2.00 -1.57
C LEU A 70 3.03 1.85 -2.42
N ARG A 71 4.20 1.67 -1.79
CA ARG A 71 5.47 1.42 -2.49
C ARG A 71 5.39 0.17 -3.36
N LEU A 72 4.87 -0.94 -2.83
CA LEU A 72 4.72 -2.20 -3.57
C LEU A 72 3.73 -2.07 -4.74
N ARG A 73 2.69 -1.25 -4.59
CA ARG A 73 1.74 -0.96 -5.68
C ARG A 73 2.41 -0.18 -6.81
N GLU A 74 3.23 0.82 -6.47
CA GLU A 74 3.98 1.60 -7.45
C GLU A 74 4.95 0.71 -8.25
N GLU A 75 5.72 -0.15 -7.58
CA GLU A 75 6.62 -1.13 -8.22
C GLU A 75 5.88 -2.11 -9.15
N LEU A 76 4.67 -2.56 -8.74
CA LEU A 76 3.84 -3.43 -9.58
C LEU A 76 3.33 -2.73 -10.84
N ILE A 77 2.94 -1.45 -10.73
CA ILE A 77 2.51 -0.64 -11.87
C ILE A 77 3.68 -0.41 -12.83
N ASP A 78 4.86 -0.08 -12.32
CA ASP A 78 6.06 0.13 -13.14
C ASP A 78 6.45 -1.14 -13.90
N TRP A 79 6.46 -2.29 -13.21
CA TRP A 79 6.71 -3.59 -13.86
C TRP A 79 5.67 -3.91 -14.95
N ALA A 80 4.40 -3.60 -14.68
CA ALA A 80 3.32 -3.81 -15.64
C ALA A 80 3.49 -2.95 -16.91
N ASN A 81 3.92 -1.70 -16.74
CA ASN A 81 4.21 -0.78 -17.84
C ASN A 81 5.39 -1.30 -18.69
N ASP A 82 6.46 -1.77 -18.04
CA ASP A 82 7.62 -2.36 -18.72
C ASP A 82 7.24 -3.59 -19.54
N GLU A 83 6.39 -4.48 -19.00
CA GLU A 83 5.90 -5.65 -19.74
C GLU A 83 5.04 -5.23 -20.94
N ALA A 84 4.18 -4.23 -20.79
CA ALA A 84 3.36 -3.71 -21.88
C ALA A 84 4.21 -3.12 -23.01
N LEU A 85 5.27 -2.37 -22.68
CA LEU A 85 6.22 -1.83 -23.65
C LEU A 85 6.98 -2.94 -24.38
N ALA A 86 7.45 -3.95 -23.66
CA ALA A 86 8.13 -5.10 -24.25
C ALA A 86 7.20 -5.89 -25.18
N HIS A 87 5.95 -6.12 -24.78
CA HIS A 87 4.94 -6.77 -25.59
C HIS A 87 4.66 -5.98 -26.89
N ASN A 88 4.43 -4.68 -26.78
CA ASN A 88 4.18 -3.81 -27.93
C ASN A 88 5.36 -3.79 -28.91
N ALA A 89 6.60 -3.81 -28.40
CA ALA A 89 7.79 -3.91 -29.24
C ALA A 89 7.87 -5.25 -29.99
N LEU A 90 7.50 -6.36 -29.36
CA LEU A 90 7.43 -7.68 -30.01
C LEU A 90 6.34 -7.73 -31.08
N VAL A 91 5.15 -7.21 -30.79
CA VAL A 91 4.04 -7.13 -31.75
C VAL A 91 4.44 -6.31 -32.97
N LYS A 92 5.07 -5.15 -32.77
CA LYS A 92 5.55 -4.30 -33.86
C LYS A 92 6.55 -5.02 -34.76
N ARG A 93 7.56 -5.71 -34.18
CA ARG A 93 8.54 -6.48 -34.94
C ARG A 93 7.90 -7.64 -35.72
N ALA A 94 6.92 -8.32 -35.13
CA ALA A 94 6.21 -9.41 -35.79
C ALA A 94 5.40 -8.92 -37.00
N GLN A 95 4.74 -7.76 -36.88
CA GLN A 95 4.05 -7.10 -37.98
C GLN A 95 5.00 -6.69 -39.10
N GLU A 96 6.14 -6.07 -38.76
CA GLU A 96 7.18 -5.68 -39.72
C GLU A 96 7.78 -6.89 -40.47
N ALA A 97 7.88 -8.05 -39.82
CA ALA A 97 8.38 -9.29 -40.40
C ALA A 97 7.34 -10.05 -41.25
N GLY A 98 6.13 -9.52 -41.44
CA GLY A 98 5.06 -10.16 -42.21
C GLY A 98 4.40 -11.36 -41.51
N GLY A 99 4.64 -11.53 -40.20
CA GLY A 99 4.02 -12.58 -39.41
C GLY A 99 2.55 -12.27 -39.13
N ALA A 100 1.64 -13.05 -39.72
CA ALA A 100 0.22 -13.08 -39.34
C ALA A 100 0.06 -13.86 -38.01
N GLY A 101 0.59 -13.32 -36.92
CA GLY A 101 0.70 -14.01 -35.64
C GLY A 101 -0.22 -13.42 -34.59
N ILE A 102 -1.42 -14.03 -34.46
CA ILE A 102 -2.35 -14.02 -33.32
C ILE A 102 -2.02 -12.95 -32.26
N VAL A 103 -2.61 -11.76 -32.41
CA VAL A 103 -2.80 -10.80 -31.30
C VAL A 103 -3.90 -11.40 -30.42
N SER A 104 -3.57 -12.51 -29.76
CA SER A 104 -4.42 -13.08 -28.73
C SER A 104 -4.42 -12.03 -27.63
N THR A 105 -5.63 -11.60 -27.28
CA THR A 105 -6.01 -10.78 -26.14
C THR A 105 -5.49 -11.44 -24.86
N ARG A 106 -4.17 -11.43 -24.67
CA ARG A 106 -3.59 -11.56 -23.35
C ARG A 106 -4.14 -10.34 -22.65
N GLU A 107 -5.11 -10.56 -21.77
CA GLU A 107 -5.33 -9.70 -20.63
C GLU A 107 -3.93 -9.44 -20.10
N THR A 108 -3.39 -8.27 -20.44
CA THR A 108 -1.99 -7.99 -20.21
C THR A 108 -1.80 -8.09 -18.71
N THR A 109 -0.65 -8.58 -18.26
CA THR A 109 -0.34 -8.60 -16.82
C THR A 109 -0.66 -7.23 -16.18
N TYR A 110 -0.53 -6.16 -16.96
CA TYR A 110 -1.06 -4.82 -16.69
C TYR A 110 -2.56 -4.73 -16.36
N ASN A 111 -3.46 -5.18 -17.23
CA ASN A 111 -4.90 -5.14 -16.95
C ASN A 111 -5.25 -5.96 -15.69
N ARG A 112 -4.59 -7.09 -15.48
CA ARG A 112 -4.80 -7.92 -14.28
C ARG A 112 -4.26 -7.25 -13.01
N ILE A 113 -3.15 -6.53 -13.09
CA ILE A 113 -2.61 -5.74 -11.98
C ILE A 113 -3.58 -4.60 -11.64
N LEU A 114 -4.06 -3.84 -12.62
CA LEU A 114 -5.07 -2.80 -12.37
C LEU A 114 -6.35 -3.37 -11.73
N GLU A 115 -6.79 -4.55 -12.16
CA GLU A 115 -7.90 -5.29 -11.53
C GLU A 115 -7.67 -5.58 -10.05
N ILE A 116 -6.50 -6.13 -9.71
CA ILE A 116 -6.10 -6.43 -8.33
C ILE A 116 -6.03 -5.15 -7.49
N LEU A 117 -5.51 -4.07 -8.07
CA LEU A 117 -5.31 -2.80 -7.36
C LEU A 117 -6.59 -2.00 -7.15
N GLY A 118 -7.62 -2.25 -7.98
CA GLY A 118 -8.90 -1.54 -7.92
C GLY A 118 -8.83 -0.11 -8.44
N ASP A 119 -7.79 0.25 -9.19
CA ASP A 119 -7.52 1.60 -9.68
C ASP A 119 -8.20 1.86 -11.04
N HIS A 120 -9.48 1.50 -11.15
CA HIS A 120 -10.24 1.51 -12.42
C HIS A 120 -10.77 2.87 -12.85
N ASP A 121 -10.77 3.85 -11.94
CA ASP A 121 -11.51 5.11 -12.09
C ASP A 121 -10.56 6.33 -12.17
N GLY A 122 -9.54 6.24 -13.03
CA GLY A 122 -8.68 7.36 -13.42
C GLY A 122 -9.26 8.20 -14.55
#